data_AF-E3LHG4-F1
#
_entry.id   AF-E3LHG4-F1
#
_cell.length_a   1.000
_cell.length_b   1.000
_cell.length_c   1.000
_cell.angle_alpha   90.00
_cell.angle_beta   90.00
_cell.angle_gamma   90.00
#
_symmetry.space_group_name_H-M   'P 1'
#
loop_
_entity.id
_entity.type
_entity.pdbx_description
1 polymer ?
#
loop_
_entity_poly.entity_id
_entity_poly.type
_entity_poly.pdbx_seq_one_letter_code
_entity_poly.pdbx_strand_id
1 'polypeptide(L)'
;MYISGIIVNVVSLIFPATVMVVYSKLFLSIFCFKTLRRVPEQSLFYFRFGLDTIYNFSIFLNLFLILLSLTKYEEDLASNGRVVFFIIWSVYVIGMIRDLLALVIAVDRTFATYLPVTFYKYRKVIPTFAIITLVLSNFFPDIYVLYIYCENGIDLPPGCVTMLCAPSVCYISYWLNYESANRLVLIDAFILILFNLTPTIILSLFRDSAEYLGPLNAFFKTFGFVVESHLVSINLGGKAKVMRVTSSVLI
;
A
#
# COMPACT_ATOMS: atom_id res chain seq x y z
N MET A 1 -0.15 -33.09 -5.28
CA MET A 1 0.05 -31.62 -5.37
C MET A 1 -1.24 -30.85 -5.61
N TYR A 2 -2.13 -31.30 -6.50
CA TYR A 2 -3.42 -30.67 -6.81
C TYR A 2 -4.34 -30.40 -5.59
N ILE A 3 -4.57 -31.41 -4.74
CA ILE A 3 -5.44 -31.27 -3.54
C ILE A 3 -4.88 -30.25 -2.53
N SER A 4 -3.56 -30.19 -2.37
CA SER A 4 -2.90 -29.23 -1.47
C SER A 4 -3.08 -27.79 -1.98
N GLY A 5 -3.01 -27.55 -3.29
CA GLY A 5 -3.24 -26.23 -3.89
C GLY A 5 -4.68 -25.73 -3.70
N ILE A 6 -5.67 -26.62 -3.85
CA ILE A 6 -7.09 -26.28 -3.61
C ILE A 6 -7.30 -25.88 -2.15
N ILE A 7 -6.79 -26.66 -1.20
CA ILE A 7 -6.95 -26.38 0.23
C ILE A 7 -6.33 -25.02 0.59
N VAL A 8 -5.10 -24.75 0.13
CA VAL A 8 -4.41 -23.48 0.40
C VAL A 8 -5.19 -22.30 -0.18
N ASN A 9 -5.74 -22.42 -1.39
CA ASN A 9 -6.48 -21.33 -2.00
C ASN A 9 -7.85 -21.10 -1.32
N VAL A 10 -8.57 -22.17 -0.95
CA VAL A 10 -9.82 -22.07 -0.18
C VAL A 10 -9.60 -21.41 1.17
N VAL A 11 -8.53 -21.78 1.89
CA VAL A 11 -8.16 -21.11 3.15
C VAL A 11 -7.79 -19.65 2.90
N SER A 12 -7.07 -19.36 1.81
CA SER A 12 -6.66 -18.00 1.46
C SER A 12 -7.83 -17.08 1.13
N LEU A 13 -8.96 -17.59 0.62
CA LEU A 13 -10.19 -16.83 0.35
C LEU A 13 -10.88 -16.29 1.62
N ILE A 14 -10.67 -16.94 2.76
CA ILE A 14 -11.29 -16.53 4.04
C ILE A 14 -10.75 -15.16 4.49
N PHE A 15 -9.46 -14.91 4.30
CA PHE A 15 -8.81 -13.66 4.72
C PHE A 15 -9.41 -12.41 4.05
N PRO A 16 -9.42 -12.25 2.71
CA PRO A 16 -10.02 -11.08 2.07
C PRO A 16 -11.53 -11.00 2.35
N ALA A 17 -12.25 -12.12 2.48
CA ALA A 17 -13.66 -12.12 2.83
C ALA A 17 -13.93 -11.52 4.22
N THR A 18 -13.16 -11.92 5.23
CA THR A 18 -13.28 -11.35 6.59
C THR A 18 -12.97 -9.86 6.60
N VAL A 19 -11.91 -9.45 5.90
CA VAL A 19 -11.49 -8.06 5.79
C VAL A 19 -12.55 -7.19 5.11
N MET A 20 -13.15 -7.67 4.01
CA MET A 20 -14.26 -6.99 3.34
C MET A 20 -15.45 -6.76 4.28
N VAL A 21 -15.83 -7.77 5.07
CA VAL A 21 -16.96 -7.65 6.01
C VAL A 21 -16.65 -6.63 7.11
N VAL A 22 -15.45 -6.67 7.69
CA VAL A 22 -15.04 -5.76 8.76
C VAL A 22 -15.00 -4.31 8.26
N TYR A 23 -14.33 -4.03 7.13
CA TYR A 23 -14.24 -2.67 6.60
C TYR A 23 -15.59 -2.14 6.09
N SER A 24 -16.41 -2.99 5.46
CA SER A 24 -17.76 -2.58 5.02
C SER A 24 -18.65 -2.24 6.22
N LYS A 25 -18.62 -3.03 7.30
CA LYS A 25 -19.35 -2.71 8.54
C LYS A 25 -18.86 -1.41 9.18
N LEU A 26 -17.54 -1.20 9.23
CA LEU A 26 -16.97 0.05 9.73
C LEU A 26 -17.44 1.24 8.91
N PHE A 27 -17.39 1.15 7.58
CA PHE A 27 -17.83 2.19 6.66
C PHE A 27 -19.33 2.51 6.82
N LEU A 28 -20.18 1.48 6.87
CA LEU A 28 -21.63 1.60 7.10
C LEU A 28 -21.94 2.24 8.46
N SER A 29 -21.20 1.89 9.51
CA SER A 29 -21.40 2.45 10.86
C SER A 29 -21.15 3.96 10.93
N ILE A 30 -20.23 4.46 10.09
CA ILE A 30 -19.84 5.88 10.03
C ILE A 30 -20.83 6.69 9.18
N PHE A 31 -21.23 6.17 8.02
CA PHE A 31 -22.06 6.92 7.05
C PHE A 31 -23.56 6.70 7.21
N CYS A 32 -24.01 5.45 7.37
CA CYS A 32 -25.44 5.10 7.40
C CYS A 32 -26.01 5.12 8.82
N PHE A 33 -25.34 4.47 9.77
CA PHE A 33 -25.86 4.34 11.14
C PHE A 33 -25.54 5.54 12.04
N LYS A 34 -24.63 6.44 11.60
CA LYS A 34 -24.16 7.62 12.35
C LYS A 34 -23.75 7.33 13.80
N THR A 35 -23.36 6.09 14.10
CA THR A 35 -22.98 5.66 15.46
C THR A 35 -21.68 6.34 15.89
N LEU A 36 -20.86 6.77 14.92
CA LEU A 36 -19.59 7.48 15.13
C LEU A 36 -19.68 8.92 14.61
N ARG A 37 -19.20 9.89 15.39
CA ARG A 37 -19.19 11.32 15.02
C ARG A 37 -18.24 11.56 13.85
N ARG A 38 -18.79 11.99 12.70
CA ARG A 38 -18.01 12.30 11.49
C ARG A 38 -17.15 13.55 11.71
N VAL A 39 -15.83 13.42 11.56
CA VAL A 39 -14.90 14.55 11.65
C VAL A 39 -14.34 14.83 10.25
N PRO A 40 -14.55 16.03 9.67
CA PRO A 40 -14.11 16.34 8.30
C PRO A 40 -12.58 16.31 8.15
N GLU A 41 -11.87 16.55 9.25
CA GLU A 41 -10.40 16.50 9.36
C GLU A 41 -9.80 15.09 9.14
N GLN A 42 -10.63 14.03 9.15
CA GLN A 42 -10.22 12.64 8.91
C GLN A 42 -10.77 12.08 7.58
N SER A 43 -11.19 12.94 6.65
CA SER A 43 -11.76 12.54 5.36
C SER A 43 -10.89 11.59 4.53
N LEU A 44 -9.56 11.75 4.57
CA LEU A 44 -8.60 10.85 3.89
C LEU A 44 -8.65 9.41 4.43
N PHE A 45 -8.94 9.23 5.72
CA PHE A 45 -9.05 7.90 6.35
C PHE A 45 -10.31 7.17 5.86
N TYR A 46 -11.42 7.90 5.68
CA TYR A 46 -12.64 7.31 5.13
C TYR A 46 -12.45 6.86 3.67
N PHE A 47 -11.73 7.63 2.88
CA PHE A 47 -11.38 7.25 1.51
C PHE A 47 -10.49 6.00 1.47
N ARG A 48 -9.50 5.91 2.37
CA ARG A 48 -8.66 4.71 2.53
C ARG A 48 -9.50 3.46 2.85
N PHE A 49 -10.46 3.53 3.76
CA PHE A 49 -11.32 2.37 4.06
C PHE A 49 -12.16 1.91 2.86
N GLY A 50 -12.62 2.85 2.04
CA GLY A 50 -13.30 2.54 0.78
C GLY A 50 -12.38 1.79 -0.18
N LEU A 51 -11.16 2.32 -0.40
CA LEU A 51 -10.16 1.67 -1.25
C LEU A 51 -9.72 0.30 -0.73
N ASP A 52 -9.53 0.15 0.59
CA ASP A 52 -9.18 -1.14 1.20
C ASP A 52 -10.29 -2.18 0.96
N THR A 53 -11.56 -1.78 1.01
CA THR A 53 -12.69 -2.66 0.65
C THR A 53 -12.61 -3.11 -0.81
N ILE A 54 -12.40 -2.18 -1.75
CA ILE A 54 -12.32 -2.48 -3.19
C ILE A 54 -11.11 -3.36 -3.50
N TYR A 55 -9.96 -3.08 -2.88
CA TYR A 55 -8.73 -3.88 -3.04
C TYR A 55 -8.93 -5.34 -2.61
N ASN A 56 -9.56 -5.56 -1.45
CA ASN A 56 -9.83 -6.91 -0.96
C ASN A 56 -10.86 -7.64 -1.82
N PHE A 57 -11.81 -6.93 -2.43
CA PHE A 57 -12.72 -7.49 -3.42
C PHE A 57 -11.98 -7.95 -4.69
N SER A 58 -11.06 -7.14 -5.22
CA SER A 58 -10.20 -7.52 -6.35
C SER A 58 -9.32 -8.72 -6.04
N ILE A 59 -8.74 -8.81 -4.83
CA ILE A 59 -7.98 -10.00 -4.39
C ILE A 59 -8.88 -11.23 -4.33
N PHE A 60 -10.08 -11.10 -3.76
CA PHE A 60 -11.03 -12.19 -3.66
C PHE A 60 -11.38 -12.75 -5.05
N LEU A 61 -11.67 -11.88 -6.02
CA LEU A 61 -11.92 -12.29 -7.41
C LEU A 61 -10.72 -13.02 -8.01
N ASN A 62 -9.49 -12.54 -7.78
CA ASN A 62 -8.27 -13.22 -8.28
C ASN A 62 -8.08 -14.61 -7.67
N LEU A 63 -8.23 -14.75 -6.36
CA LEU A 63 -8.13 -16.06 -5.70
C LEU A 63 -9.23 -17.01 -6.18
N PHE A 64 -10.43 -16.49 -6.43
CA PHE A 64 -11.53 -17.25 -7.01
C PHE A 64 -11.23 -17.70 -8.44
N LEU A 65 -10.62 -16.85 -9.29
CA LEU A 65 -10.15 -17.27 -10.62
C LEU A 65 -9.10 -18.37 -10.55
N ILE A 66 -8.14 -18.27 -9.63
CA ILE A 66 -7.15 -19.34 -9.41
C ILE A 66 -7.85 -20.63 -8.97
N LEU A 67 -8.90 -20.55 -8.15
CA LEU A 67 -9.67 -21.73 -7.76
C LEU A 67 -10.39 -22.36 -8.95
N LEU A 68 -11.01 -21.54 -9.81
CA LEU A 68 -11.66 -22.01 -11.04
C LEU A 68 -10.65 -22.65 -12.01
N SER A 69 -9.44 -22.10 -12.13
CA SER A 69 -8.38 -22.66 -12.97
C SER A 69 -7.95 -24.06 -12.55
N LEU A 70 -8.07 -24.37 -11.26
CA LEU A 70 -7.76 -25.71 -10.76
C LEU A 70 -8.89 -26.67 -11.14
N THR A 71 -10.11 -26.23 -11.39
CA THR A 71 -11.24 -27.12 -11.74
C THR A 71 -11.32 -27.38 -13.25
N LYS A 72 -12.34 -28.13 -13.71
CA LYS A 72 -12.56 -28.47 -15.14
C LYS A 72 -12.83 -27.26 -16.07
N TYR A 73 -12.86 -26.04 -15.53
CA TYR A 73 -13.19 -24.80 -16.25
C TYR A 73 -11.96 -24.11 -16.87
N GLU A 74 -10.81 -24.77 -16.96
CA GLU A 74 -9.57 -24.21 -17.52
C GLU A 74 -9.74 -23.74 -18.99
N GLU A 75 -10.45 -24.52 -19.81
CA GLU A 75 -10.65 -24.24 -21.24
C GLU A 75 -11.54 -22.99 -21.48
N ASP A 76 -12.60 -22.83 -20.68
CA ASP A 76 -13.49 -21.66 -20.74
C ASP A 76 -12.76 -20.38 -20.29
N LEU A 77 -11.80 -20.52 -19.37
CA LEU A 77 -11.02 -19.42 -18.84
C LEU A 77 -9.94 -18.96 -19.84
N ALA A 78 -9.35 -19.91 -20.59
CA ALA A 78 -8.44 -19.61 -21.69
C ALA A 78 -9.12 -18.83 -22.82
N SER A 79 -10.39 -19.14 -23.12
CA SER A 79 -11.20 -18.40 -24.11
C SER A 79 -11.42 -16.93 -23.71
N ASN A 80 -11.54 -16.66 -22.40
CA ASN A 80 -11.79 -15.34 -21.85
C ASN A 80 -10.56 -14.67 -21.21
N GLY A 81 -9.35 -14.98 -21.69
CA GLY A 81 -8.08 -14.49 -21.12
C GLY A 81 -7.99 -12.97 -20.93
N ARG A 82 -8.69 -12.19 -21.75
CA ARG A 82 -8.79 -10.73 -21.59
C ARG A 82 -9.44 -10.30 -20.28
N VAL A 83 -10.54 -10.96 -19.89
CA VAL A 83 -11.26 -10.66 -18.64
C VAL A 83 -10.39 -11.03 -17.44
N VAL A 84 -9.71 -12.16 -17.52
CA VAL A 84 -8.75 -12.64 -16.52
C VAL A 84 -7.65 -11.60 -16.30
N PHE A 85 -7.09 -11.06 -17.40
CA PHE A 85 -6.08 -10.01 -17.33
C PHE A 85 -6.57 -8.76 -16.59
N PHE A 86 -7.77 -8.25 -16.90
CA PHE A 86 -8.31 -7.06 -16.22
C PHE A 86 -8.52 -7.29 -14.72
N ILE A 87 -8.98 -8.49 -14.33
CA ILE A 87 -9.17 -8.83 -12.91
C ILE A 87 -7.81 -8.86 -12.20
N ILE A 88 -6.78 -9.45 -12.79
CA ILE A 88 -5.43 -9.48 -12.22
C ILE A 88 -4.83 -8.07 -12.14
N TRP A 89 -4.89 -7.30 -13.23
CA TRP A 89 -4.35 -5.95 -13.30
C TRP A 89 -5.02 -5.01 -12.29
N SER A 90 -6.31 -5.20 -11.99
CA SER A 90 -7.02 -4.38 -10.99
C SER A 90 -6.33 -4.39 -9.61
N VAL A 91 -5.73 -5.51 -9.20
CA VAL A 91 -5.03 -5.61 -7.90
C VAL A 91 -3.78 -4.73 -7.89
N TYR A 92 -3.02 -4.74 -8.98
CA TYR A 92 -1.81 -3.92 -9.12
C TYR A 92 -2.13 -2.44 -9.08
N VAL A 93 -3.13 -2.01 -9.87
CA VAL A 93 -3.58 -0.61 -9.94
C VAL A 93 -4.07 -0.11 -8.60
N ILE A 94 -4.97 -0.86 -7.95
CA ILE A 94 -5.57 -0.42 -6.67
C ILE A 94 -4.51 -0.46 -5.57
N GLY A 95 -3.60 -1.44 -5.60
CA GLY A 95 -2.46 -1.51 -4.68
C GLY A 95 -1.57 -0.28 -4.75
N MET A 96 -1.21 0.15 -5.96
CA MET A 96 -0.45 1.38 -6.22
C MET A 96 -1.13 2.63 -5.66
N ILE A 97 -2.43 2.80 -5.95
CA ILE A 97 -3.24 3.93 -5.45
C ILE A 97 -3.29 3.94 -3.91
N ARG A 98 -3.50 2.78 -3.29
CA ARG A 98 -3.55 2.63 -1.82
C ARG A 98 -2.21 2.99 -1.19
N ASP A 99 -1.12 2.56 -1.80
CA ASP A 99 0.22 2.79 -1.29
C ASP A 99 0.57 4.29 -1.38
N LEU A 100 0.30 4.94 -2.51
CA LEU A 100 0.45 6.40 -2.64
C LEU A 100 -0.41 7.16 -1.62
N LEU A 101 -1.66 6.73 -1.42
CA LEU A 101 -2.54 7.32 -0.43
C LEU A 101 -1.94 7.21 0.98
N ALA A 102 -1.37 6.05 1.33
CA ALA A 102 -0.74 5.84 2.62
C ALA A 102 0.46 6.78 2.83
N LEU A 103 1.27 7.02 1.80
CA LEU A 103 2.36 8.00 1.83
C LEU A 103 1.85 9.42 2.02
N VAL A 104 0.81 9.82 1.27
CA VAL A 104 0.24 11.16 1.42
C VAL A 104 -0.38 11.36 2.81
N ILE A 105 -1.04 10.34 3.37
CA ILE A 105 -1.52 10.37 4.76
C ILE A 105 -0.35 10.53 5.73
N ALA A 106 0.73 9.79 5.55
CA ALA A 106 1.91 9.88 6.42
C ALA A 106 2.51 11.30 6.38
N VAL A 107 2.66 11.86 5.18
CA VAL A 107 3.14 13.23 4.98
C VAL A 107 2.19 14.26 5.63
N ASP A 108 0.87 14.17 5.42
CA ASP A 108 -0.13 15.04 6.07
C ASP A 108 0.00 15.00 7.60
N ARG A 109 0.22 13.81 8.16
CA ARG A 109 0.45 13.63 9.60
C ARG A 109 1.78 14.22 10.07
N THR A 110 2.86 14.10 9.31
CA THR A 110 4.14 14.73 9.66
C THR A 110 4.03 16.27 9.67
N PHE A 111 3.36 16.88 8.69
CA PHE A 111 3.17 18.33 8.67
C PHE A 111 2.30 18.83 9.83
N ALA A 112 1.22 18.12 10.16
CA ALA A 112 0.36 18.45 11.29
C ALA A 112 1.10 18.44 12.63
N THR A 113 2.17 17.65 12.73
CA THR A 113 2.87 17.37 13.98
C THR A 113 4.12 18.22 14.15
N TYR A 114 4.89 18.45 13.08
CA TYR A 114 6.05 19.35 13.11
C TYR A 114 5.67 20.83 12.98
N LEU A 115 4.63 21.17 12.23
CA LEU A 115 4.24 22.55 11.94
C LEU A 115 2.74 22.80 12.16
N PRO A 116 2.22 22.65 13.39
CA PRO A 116 0.78 22.66 13.67
C PRO A 116 0.09 23.98 13.28
N VAL A 117 0.75 25.13 13.51
CA VAL A 117 0.19 26.46 13.21
C VAL A 117 0.13 26.72 11.70
N THR A 118 1.20 26.38 10.98
CA THR A 118 1.26 26.48 9.51
C THR A 118 0.25 25.51 8.88
N PHE A 119 0.16 24.29 9.40
CA PHE A 119 -0.79 23.28 8.94
C PHE A 119 -2.24 23.74 9.09
N TYR A 120 -2.64 24.32 10.23
CA TYR A 120 -4.00 24.84 10.41
C TYR A 120 -4.35 25.95 9.41
N LYS A 121 -3.39 26.81 9.07
CA LYS A 121 -3.58 27.89 8.08
C LYS A 121 -3.62 27.37 6.64
N TYR A 122 -2.71 26.46 6.29
CA TYR A 122 -2.55 25.93 4.93
C TYR A 122 -3.63 24.89 4.56
N ARG A 123 -4.17 24.15 5.54
CA ARG A 123 -5.23 23.15 5.33
C ARG A 123 -6.56 23.75 4.86
N LYS A 124 -6.81 25.05 5.12
CA LYS A 124 -7.95 25.77 4.54
C LYS A 124 -7.77 26.05 3.04
N VAL A 125 -6.53 26.02 2.56
CA VAL A 125 -6.17 26.31 1.16
C VAL A 125 -6.10 25.03 0.34
N ILE A 126 -5.59 23.92 0.89
CA ILE A 126 -5.55 22.62 0.19
C ILE A 126 -6.86 21.85 0.47
N PRO A 127 -7.78 21.73 -0.52
CA PRO A 127 -8.96 20.90 -0.34
C PRO A 127 -8.57 19.41 -0.35
N THR A 128 -9.15 18.61 0.54
CA THR A 128 -9.02 17.14 0.54
C THR A 128 -9.32 16.55 -0.84
N PHE A 129 -10.25 17.17 -1.58
CA PHE A 129 -10.59 16.77 -2.94
C PHE A 129 -9.37 16.80 -3.88
N ALA A 130 -8.52 17.83 -3.82
CA ALA A 130 -7.32 17.92 -4.66
C ALA A 130 -6.34 16.78 -4.36
N ILE A 131 -6.21 16.39 -3.08
CA ILE A 131 -5.37 15.25 -2.69
C ILE A 131 -5.90 13.95 -3.27
N ILE A 132 -7.21 13.71 -3.18
CA ILE A 132 -7.85 12.51 -3.73
C ILE A 132 -7.67 12.46 -5.25
N THR A 133 -7.89 13.58 -5.95
CA THR A 133 -7.67 13.67 -7.41
C THR A 133 -6.23 13.37 -7.79
N LEU A 134 -5.25 13.89 -7.04
CA LEU A 134 -3.83 13.59 -7.26
C LEU A 134 -3.53 12.09 -7.11
N VAL A 135 -4.03 11.46 -6.05
CA VAL A 135 -3.81 10.03 -5.83
C VAL A 135 -4.47 9.18 -6.93
N LEU A 136 -5.68 9.53 -7.36
CA LEU A 136 -6.39 8.84 -8.43
C LEU A 136 -5.71 9.03 -9.81
N SER A 137 -5.03 10.15 -10.02
CA SER A 137 -4.29 10.40 -11.26
C SER A 137 -3.13 9.42 -11.49
N ASN A 138 -2.68 8.71 -10.45
CA ASN A 138 -1.66 7.65 -10.55
C ASN A 138 -2.09 6.48 -11.45
N PHE A 139 -3.37 6.38 -11.80
CA PHE A 139 -3.87 5.45 -12.79
C PHE A 139 -3.25 5.65 -14.20
N PHE A 140 -3.04 6.90 -14.61
CA PHE A 140 -2.49 7.22 -15.93
C PHE A 140 -1.04 6.77 -16.14
N PRO A 141 -0.08 7.08 -15.24
CA PRO A 141 1.28 6.59 -15.39
C PRO A 141 1.36 5.07 -15.29
N ASP A 142 0.49 4.41 -14.54
CA ASP A 142 0.42 2.95 -14.46
C ASP A 142 0.04 2.33 -15.82
N ILE A 143 -1.03 2.83 -16.46
CA ILE A 143 -1.42 2.44 -17.82
C ILE A 143 -0.28 2.68 -18.82
N TYR A 144 0.34 3.86 -18.75
CA TYR A 144 1.43 4.22 -19.63
C TYR A 144 2.60 3.24 -19.51
N VAL A 145 3.01 2.90 -18.29
CA VAL A 145 4.10 1.95 -18.06
C VAL A 145 3.72 0.55 -18.53
N LEU A 146 2.48 0.11 -18.27
CA LEU A 146 2.00 -1.21 -18.65
C LEU A 146 2.00 -1.42 -20.18
N TYR A 147 1.37 -0.51 -20.93
CA TYR A 147 1.15 -0.69 -22.36
C TYR A 147 2.26 -0.13 -23.25
N ILE A 148 2.85 1.01 -22.88
CA ILE A 148 3.83 1.70 -23.74
C ILE A 148 5.25 1.30 -23.33
N TYR A 149 5.59 1.36 -22.05
CA TYR A 149 6.97 1.13 -21.62
C TYR A 149 7.34 -0.36 -21.54
N CYS A 150 6.45 -1.18 -20.96
CA CYS A 150 6.68 -2.62 -20.78
C CYS A 150 6.01 -3.48 -21.87
N GLU A 151 5.36 -2.85 -22.87
CA GLU A 151 4.71 -3.47 -24.02
C GLU A 151 3.91 -4.74 -23.67
N ASN A 152 3.10 -4.68 -22.61
CA ASN A 152 2.39 -5.85 -22.15
C ASN A 152 1.20 -6.17 -23.08
N GLY A 153 1.19 -7.38 -23.65
CA GLY A 153 0.05 -7.89 -24.41
C GLY A 153 -1.18 -8.16 -23.51
N ILE A 154 -2.37 -8.01 -24.08
CA ILE A 154 -3.65 -8.32 -23.39
C ILE A 154 -4.00 -9.81 -23.55
N ASP A 155 -3.47 -10.46 -24.58
CA ASP A 155 -3.76 -11.86 -24.88
C ASP A 155 -2.82 -12.77 -24.06
N LEU A 156 -3.41 -13.50 -23.10
CA LEU A 156 -2.70 -14.40 -22.19
C LEU A 156 -2.65 -15.83 -22.75
N PRO A 157 -1.53 -16.56 -22.56
CA PRO A 157 -1.47 -17.97 -22.92
C PRO A 157 -2.42 -18.82 -22.05
N PRO A 158 -2.90 -19.96 -22.56
CA PRO A 158 -3.78 -20.85 -21.80
C PRO A 158 -3.10 -21.32 -20.50
N GLY A 159 -3.86 -21.34 -19.40
CA GLY A 159 -3.36 -21.69 -18.06
C GLY A 159 -2.72 -20.54 -17.26
N CYS A 160 -2.57 -19.34 -17.85
CA CYS A 160 -2.00 -18.18 -17.16
C CYS A 160 -3.06 -17.40 -16.37
N VAL A 161 -3.19 -17.70 -15.07
CA VAL A 161 -4.20 -17.08 -14.18
C VAL A 161 -3.60 -16.45 -12.93
N THR A 162 -2.29 -16.55 -12.77
CA THR A 162 -1.61 -16.04 -11.59
C THR A 162 -1.10 -14.63 -11.81
N MET A 163 -1.01 -13.87 -10.73
CA MET A 163 -0.48 -12.51 -10.74
C MET A 163 0.95 -12.42 -11.28
N LEU A 164 1.72 -13.51 -11.21
CA LEU A 164 3.12 -13.60 -11.65
C LEU A 164 3.29 -13.88 -13.15
N CYS A 165 2.26 -14.43 -13.81
CA CYS A 165 2.33 -14.83 -15.21
C CYS A 165 1.63 -13.82 -16.15
N ALA A 166 0.58 -13.15 -15.66
CA ALA A 166 -0.23 -12.27 -16.50
C ALA A 166 0.50 -10.99 -16.98
N PRO A 167 1.20 -10.23 -16.12
CA PRO A 167 2.03 -9.12 -16.56
C PRO A 167 3.46 -9.54 -16.91
N SER A 168 4.10 -8.79 -17.79
CA SER A 168 5.51 -8.95 -18.13
C SER A 168 6.43 -8.72 -16.92
N VAL A 169 7.62 -9.33 -16.96
CA VAL A 169 8.63 -9.20 -15.89
C VAL A 169 9.05 -7.73 -15.67
N CYS A 170 8.99 -6.91 -16.72
CA CYS A 170 9.20 -5.46 -16.66
C CYS A 170 8.21 -4.79 -15.70
N TYR A 171 6.91 -5.08 -15.87
CA TYR A 171 5.86 -4.47 -15.06
C TYR A 171 5.88 -4.96 -13.61
N ILE A 172 6.15 -6.26 -13.39
CA ILE A 172 6.31 -6.81 -12.03
C ILE A 172 7.47 -6.11 -11.30
N SER A 173 8.59 -5.89 -11.98
CA SER A 173 9.75 -5.21 -11.40
C SER A 173 9.45 -3.75 -11.08
N TYR A 174 8.72 -3.05 -11.96
CA TYR A 174 8.23 -1.70 -11.69
C TYR A 174 7.35 -1.67 -10.44
N TRP A 175 6.40 -2.60 -10.33
CA TRP A 175 5.48 -2.63 -9.21
C TRP A 175 6.16 -2.92 -7.87
N LEU A 176 7.05 -3.91 -7.83
CA LEU A 176 7.83 -4.23 -6.62
C LEU A 176 8.72 -3.06 -6.18
N ASN A 177 9.32 -2.34 -7.12
CA ASN A 177 10.14 -1.17 -6.82
C ASN A 177 9.31 -0.02 -6.23
N TYR A 178 8.10 0.20 -6.76
CA TYR A 178 7.18 1.18 -6.23
C TYR A 178 6.75 0.85 -4.79
N GLU A 179 6.31 -0.39 -4.55
CA GLU A 179 5.89 -0.84 -3.22
C GLU A 179 7.05 -0.70 -2.21
N SER A 180 8.25 -1.10 -2.63
CA SER A 180 9.45 -0.99 -1.79
C SER A 180 9.75 0.46 -1.43
N ALA A 181 9.80 1.37 -2.42
CA ALA A 181 10.07 2.79 -2.17
C ALA A 181 9.05 3.39 -1.19
N ASN A 182 7.78 3.03 -1.35
CA ASN A 182 6.72 3.54 -0.51
C ASN A 182 6.78 3.02 0.94
N ARG A 183 7.16 1.74 1.13
CA ARG A 183 7.40 1.16 2.46
C ARG A 183 8.55 1.83 3.21
N LEU A 184 9.64 2.19 2.52
CA LEU A 184 10.74 2.91 3.15
C LEU A 184 10.29 4.28 3.67
N VAL A 185 9.52 5.04 2.87
CA VAL A 185 9.01 6.36 3.27
C VAL A 185 8.01 6.26 4.44
N LEU A 186 7.19 5.21 4.46
CA LEU A 186 6.26 4.95 5.57
C LEU A 186 6.98 4.60 6.88
N ILE A 187 8.04 3.79 6.80
CA ILE A 187 8.85 3.44 7.97
C ILE A 187 9.59 4.68 8.49
N ASP A 188 10.14 5.49 7.58
CA ASP A 188 10.79 6.76 7.93
C ASP A 188 9.80 7.70 8.64
N ALA A 189 8.61 7.91 8.07
CA ALA A 189 7.56 8.70 8.71
C ALA A 189 7.11 8.14 10.08
N PHE A 190 7.06 6.81 10.24
CA PHE A 190 6.68 6.15 11.49
C PHE A 190 7.76 6.29 12.57
N ILE A 191 9.03 6.12 12.22
CA ILE A 191 10.18 6.35 13.10
C ILE A 191 10.18 7.82 13.53
N LEU A 192 9.97 8.74 12.60
CA LEU A 192 9.88 10.18 12.89
C LEU A 192 8.73 10.49 13.87
N ILE A 193 7.57 9.86 13.74
CA ILE A 193 6.44 10.06 14.66
C ILE A 193 6.75 9.46 16.05
N LEU A 194 7.23 8.23 16.14
CA LEU A 194 7.51 7.57 17.42
C LEU A 194 8.64 8.23 18.19
N PHE A 195 9.73 8.58 17.51
CA PHE A 195 10.96 9.03 18.16
C PHE A 195 11.06 10.55 18.30
N ASN A 196 10.38 11.35 17.47
CA ASN A 196 10.38 12.81 17.63
C ASN A 196 9.08 13.37 18.20
N LEU A 197 7.92 12.81 17.87
CA LEU A 197 6.64 13.43 18.25
C LEU A 197 6.16 13.00 19.65
N THR A 198 6.22 11.69 19.94
CA THR A 198 5.78 11.15 21.23
C THR A 198 6.53 11.76 22.43
N PRO A 199 7.86 11.96 22.41
CA PRO A 199 8.55 12.65 23.51
C PRO A 199 8.12 14.11 23.64
N THR A 200 7.90 14.81 22.53
CA THR A 200 7.56 16.24 22.50
C THR A 200 6.15 16.52 23.05
N ILE A 201 5.19 15.63 22.81
CA ILE A 201 3.84 15.71 23.39
C ILE A 201 3.87 15.41 24.89
N ILE A 202 4.64 14.40 25.32
CA ILE A 202 4.82 14.06 26.73
C ILE A 202 5.49 15.23 27.50
N LEU A 203 6.46 15.90 26.88
CA LEU A 203 7.12 17.13 27.37
C LEU A 203 6.14 18.30 27.59
N SER A 204 5.14 18.43 26.73
CA SER A 204 4.14 19.51 26.83
C SER A 204 3.12 19.30 27.95
N LEU A 205 2.93 18.04 28.39
CA LEU A 205 1.98 17.66 29.45
C LEU A 205 2.62 17.64 30.85
N PHE A 206 3.93 17.37 30.96
CA PHE A 206 4.67 17.31 32.23
C PHE A 206 5.68 18.45 32.36
N ARG A 207 5.19 19.66 32.68
CA ARG A 207 6.02 20.87 32.81
C ARG A 207 6.99 20.88 34.00
N ASP A 208 6.80 19.97 34.98
CA ASP A 208 7.51 19.98 36.27
C ASP A 208 8.84 19.20 36.30
N SER A 209 9.26 18.53 35.21
CA SER A 209 10.46 17.67 35.20
C SER A 209 11.53 18.11 34.18
N ALA A 210 11.46 19.35 33.70
CA ALA A 210 12.17 19.86 32.52
C ALA A 210 13.72 19.67 32.50
N GLU A 211 14.38 19.44 33.63
CA GLU A 211 15.84 19.40 33.74
C GLU A 211 16.47 18.06 33.27
N TYR A 212 15.73 16.94 33.32
CA TYR A 212 16.21 15.62 32.85
C TYR A 212 15.77 15.27 31.41
N LEU A 213 14.89 16.07 30.80
CA LEU A 213 14.23 15.69 29.55
C LEU A 213 14.92 16.16 28.26
N GLY A 214 15.79 17.17 28.33
CA GLY A 214 16.62 17.60 27.18
C GLY A 214 17.52 16.48 26.63
N PRO A 215 18.29 15.77 27.49
CA PRO A 215 19.12 14.63 27.08
C PRO A 215 18.31 13.45 26.51
N LEU A 216 17.10 13.19 27.03
CA LEU A 216 16.22 12.12 26.55
C LEU A 216 15.67 12.41 25.15
N ASN A 217 15.26 13.65 24.87
CA ASN A 217 14.83 14.05 23.53
C ASN A 217 15.98 13.96 22.52
N ALA A 218 17.18 14.37 22.92
CA ALA A 218 18.39 14.18 22.10
C ALA A 218 18.67 12.70 21.84
N PHE A 219 18.56 11.85 22.87
CA PHE A 219 18.77 10.40 22.78
C PHE A 219 17.82 9.73 21.79
N PHE A 220 16.50 9.97 21.90
CA PHE A 220 15.52 9.41 20.97
C PHE A 220 15.71 9.92 19.53
N LYS A 221 16.08 11.19 19.37
CA LYS A 221 16.39 11.78 18.05
C LYS A 221 17.63 11.15 17.42
N THR A 222 18.72 10.94 18.18
CA THR A 222 19.90 10.22 17.70
C THR A 222 19.63 8.75 17.43
N PHE A 223 18.78 8.10 18.22
CA PHE A 223 18.37 6.72 17.99
C PHE A 223 17.58 6.58 16.69
N GLY A 224 16.67 7.53 16.40
CA GLY A 224 15.95 7.59 15.12
C GLY A 224 16.88 7.63 13.92
N PHE A 225 17.90 8.50 13.94
CA PHE A 225 18.90 8.59 12.85
C PHE A 225 19.74 7.31 12.69
N VAL A 226 20.05 6.60 13.79
CA VAL A 226 20.79 5.32 13.75
C VAL A 226 19.93 4.21 13.15
N VAL A 227 18.64 4.16 13.49
CA VAL A 227 17.72 3.16 12.91
C VAL A 227 17.50 3.43 11.42
N GLU A 228 17.29 4.69 11.03
CA GLU A 228 17.09 5.09 9.63
C GLU A 228 18.31 4.74 8.77
N SER A 229 19.52 5.10 9.22
CA SER A 229 20.76 4.78 8.52
C SER A 229 21.02 3.26 8.42
N HIS A 230 20.68 2.49 9.45
CA HIS A 230 20.79 1.04 9.39
C HIS A 230 19.79 0.42 8.39
N LEU A 231 18.55 0.91 8.35
CA LEU A 231 17.51 0.42 7.43
C LEU A 231 17.84 0.73 5.96
N VAL A 232 18.38 1.93 5.70
CA VAL A 232 18.87 2.35 4.38
C VAL A 232 20.07 1.49 3.95
N SER A 233 21.00 1.19 4.88
CA SER A 233 22.14 0.31 4.61
C SER A 233 21.72 -1.12 4.25
N ILE A 234 20.72 -1.69 4.93
CA ILE A 234 20.17 -3.01 4.62
C ILE A 234 19.47 -3.01 3.25
N ASN A 235 18.69 -1.98 2.92
CA ASN A 235 18.02 -1.89 1.63
C ASN A 235 18.99 -1.70 0.45
N LEU A 236 20.02 -0.87 0.62
CA LEU A 236 21.09 -0.69 -0.36
C LEU A 236 21.92 -1.97 -0.52
N GLY A 237 22.25 -2.66 0.58
CA GLY A 237 22.93 -3.95 0.57
C GLY A 237 22.12 -5.07 -0.09
N GLY A 238 20.79 -5.07 0.09
CA GLY A 238 19.86 -5.97 -0.58
C GLY A 238 19.83 -5.77 -2.10
N LYS A 239 19.79 -4.52 -2.57
CA LYS A 239 19.85 -4.19 -4.01
C LYS A 239 21.19 -4.56 -4.65
N ALA A 240 22.30 -4.39 -3.92
CA ALA A 240 23.62 -4.81 -4.40
C ALA A 240 23.78 -6.34 -4.52
N LYS A 241 23.05 -7.11 -3.71
CA LYS A 241 23.03 -8.58 -3.77
C LYS A 241 22.17 -9.09 -4.93
N VAL A 242 21.00 -8.48 -5.17
CA VAL A 242 20.13 -8.81 -6.30
C VAL A 242 20.82 -8.51 -7.65
N MET A 243 21.49 -7.35 -7.76
CA MET A 243 22.22 -6.99 -8.98
C MET A 243 23.41 -7.93 -9.26
N ARG A 244 24.07 -8.45 -8.20
CA ARG A 244 25.14 -9.46 -8.34
C ARG A 244 24.62 -10.83 -8.77
N VAL A 245 23.45 -11.25 -8.28
CA VAL A 245 22.81 -12.51 -8.67
C VAL A 245 22.36 -12.48 -10.14
N THR A 246 21.82 -11.35 -10.62
CA THR A 246 21.42 -11.19 -12.03
C THR A 246 22.61 -11.24 -12.99
N SER A 247 23.80 -10.77 -12.61
CA SER A 247 25.02 -10.93 -13.44
C SER A 247 25.58 -12.37 -13.45
N SER A 248 25.39 -13.15 -12.38
CA SER A 248 25.85 -14.55 -12.33
C SER A 248 24.90 -15.56 -12.98
N VAL A 249 23.68 -15.15 -13.37
CA VAL A 249 22.74 -15.96 -14.16
C VAL A 249 22.86 -15.67 -15.67
N LEU A 250 23.73 -14.72 -16.04
CA LEU A 250 24.02 -14.33 -17.43
C LEU A 250 25.35 -14.90 -17.95
N ILE A 251 25.85 -15.97 -17.33
CA ILE A 251 26.93 -16.84 -17.83
C ILE A 251 26.37 -18.25 -17.94
#